data_AF-A0A5M4D1I3-F1
#
_entry.id   AF-A0A5M4D1I3-F1
#
_cell.length_a   1.000
_cell.length_b   1.000
_cell.length_c   1.000
_cell.angle_alpha   90.00
_cell.angle_beta   90.00
_cell.angle_gamma   90.00
#
_symmetry.space_group_name_H-M   'P 1'
#
loop_
_entity.id
_entity.type
_entity.pdbx_description
1 polymer ?
#
loop_
_entity_poly.entity_id
_entity_poly.type
_entity_poly.pdbx_seq_one_letter_code
_entity_poly.pdbx_strand_id
1 'polypeptide(L)'
;MDSPGQGLPVGKGIAMSVRLGEILVARGLLSESQRGRILEAQKSSGRPFGVLAEQMFGLSPRDVEQAWAEQFAHEAERIDPTAVVPEPQALACIERRQAWQFRVLPMRFEHGELVMATDAVSLPRAMRFAGWRVGAPCWFVIADPEPLSTALRTFYPMPGFQPGQLQALLRQAMN
;
A
#
# COMPACT_ATOMS: atom_id res chain seq x y z
N MET A 1 -29.92 -10.70 -32.06
CA MET A 1 -30.24 -9.85 -30.91
C MET A 1 -29.20 -10.15 -29.86
N ASP A 2 -28.24 -9.23 -29.80
CA ASP A 2 -27.27 -8.90 -28.74
C ASP A 2 -26.36 -9.97 -28.10
N SER A 3 -25.07 -9.84 -28.40
CA SER A 3 -23.90 -10.34 -27.63
C SER A 3 -23.67 -9.48 -26.35
N PRO A 4 -22.53 -9.59 -25.62
CA PRO A 4 -22.05 -10.63 -24.70
C PRO A 4 -21.61 -10.01 -23.32
N GLY A 5 -21.16 -10.80 -22.34
CA GLY A 5 -20.53 -10.25 -21.11
C GLY A 5 -19.45 -11.19 -20.58
N GLN A 6 -18.31 -11.31 -21.26
CA GLN A 6 -17.02 -10.64 -20.92
C GLN A 6 -16.50 -10.95 -19.52
N GLY A 7 -15.38 -11.68 -19.50
CA GLY A 7 -14.63 -12.07 -18.33
C GLY A 7 -13.90 -10.91 -17.66
N LEU A 8 -13.37 -11.19 -16.48
CA LEU A 8 -12.68 -10.23 -15.62
C LEU A 8 -11.58 -9.45 -16.37
N PRO A 9 -11.42 -8.13 -16.10
CA PRO A 9 -10.34 -7.35 -16.66
C PRO A 9 -9.00 -7.74 -16.03
N VAL A 10 -8.23 -8.53 -16.78
CA VAL A 10 -6.79 -8.72 -16.60
C VAL A 10 -6.10 -7.41 -16.99
N GLY A 11 -5.77 -6.52 -16.04
CA GLY A 11 -5.20 -5.21 -16.42
C GLY A 11 -4.49 -4.32 -15.40
N LYS A 12 -4.54 -4.57 -14.09
CA LYS A 12 -4.02 -3.60 -13.09
C LYS A 12 -2.58 -3.87 -12.58
N GLY A 13 -2.08 -5.10 -12.72
CA GLY A 13 -0.74 -5.49 -12.24
C GLY A 13 0.44 -5.01 -13.09
N ILE A 14 0.24 -4.82 -14.40
CA ILE A 14 1.30 -4.38 -15.34
C ILE A 14 1.51 -2.87 -15.27
N ALA A 15 0.44 -2.08 -15.13
CA ALA A 15 0.54 -0.63 -15.02
C ALA A 15 1.30 -0.21 -13.75
N MET A 16 1.07 -0.92 -12.63
CA MET A 16 1.77 -0.67 -11.37
C MET A 16 3.25 -1.05 -11.42
N SER A 17 3.62 -2.14 -12.11
CA SER A 17 5.03 -2.56 -12.23
C SER A 17 5.83 -1.71 -13.21
N VAL A 18 5.21 -1.27 -14.30
CA VAL A 18 5.81 -0.34 -15.28
C VAL A 18 6.11 1.01 -14.62
N ARG A 19 5.14 1.57 -13.89
CA ARG A 19 5.34 2.82 -13.14
C ARG A 19 6.40 2.67 -12.05
N LEU A 20 6.39 1.57 -11.29
CA LEU A 20 7.43 1.32 -10.27
C LEU A 20 8.83 1.27 -10.89
N GLY A 21 9.00 0.57 -12.01
CA GLY A 21 10.28 0.53 -12.72
C GLY A 21 10.77 1.92 -13.16
N GLU A 22 9.88 2.77 -13.68
CA GLU A 22 10.21 4.13 -14.12
C GLU A 22 10.63 5.04 -12.97
N ILE A 23 9.96 4.91 -11.82
CA ILE A 23 10.28 5.66 -10.60
C ILE A 23 11.68 5.35 -10.10
N LEU A 24 12.05 4.07 -10.08
CA LEU A 24 13.36 3.62 -9.63
C LEU A 24 14.47 4.10 -10.56
N VAL A 25 14.20 4.16 -11.88
CA VAL A 25 15.13 4.77 -12.83
C VAL A 25 15.27 6.26 -12.61
N ALA A 26 14.16 6.99 -12.46
CA ALA A 26 14.18 8.45 -12.27
C ALA A 26 14.96 8.87 -11.01
N ARG A 27 15.03 7.99 -10.00
CA ARG A 27 15.80 8.20 -8.76
C ARG A 27 17.24 7.68 -8.81
N GLY A 28 17.67 7.12 -9.94
CA GLY A 28 19.00 6.54 -10.11
C GLY A 28 19.22 5.22 -9.35
N LEU A 29 18.15 4.59 -8.85
CA LEU A 29 18.21 3.30 -8.15
C LEU A 29 18.28 2.12 -9.13
N LEU A 30 17.81 2.32 -10.36
CA LEU A 30 17.95 1.39 -11.47
C LEU A 30 18.43 2.13 -12.72
N SER A 31 19.13 1.42 -13.61
CA SER A 31 19.25 1.83 -15.01
C SER A 31 18.05 1.34 -15.82
N GLU A 32 17.82 1.96 -16.98
CA GLU A 32 16.80 1.51 -17.94
C GLU A 32 16.99 0.03 -18.34
N SER A 33 18.25 -0.40 -18.47
CA SER A 33 18.59 -1.79 -18.81
C SER A 33 18.28 -2.76 -17.67
N GLN A 34 18.52 -2.38 -16.41
CA GLN A 34 18.14 -3.20 -15.26
C GLN A 34 16.63 -3.30 -15.14
N ARG A 35 15.89 -2.18 -15.30
CA ARG A 35 14.42 -2.16 -15.37
C ARG A 35 13.89 -3.16 -16.41
N GLY A 36 14.43 -3.13 -17.63
CA GLY A 36 14.04 -4.04 -18.71
C GLY A 36 14.18 -5.52 -18.33
N ARG A 37 15.32 -5.89 -17.74
CA ARG A 37 15.58 -7.27 -17.29
C ARG A 37 14.62 -7.72 -16.18
N ILE A 38 14.26 -6.84 -15.26
CA ILE A 38 13.28 -7.15 -14.20
C ILE A 38 11.89 -7.37 -14.82
N LEU A 39 11.47 -6.54 -15.78
CA LEU A 39 10.19 -6.71 -16.46
C LEU A 39 10.12 -8.02 -17.25
N GLU A 40 11.20 -8.44 -17.89
CA GLU A 40 11.28 -9.74 -18.57
C GLU A 40 11.18 -10.91 -17.59
N ALA A 41 11.92 -10.85 -16.48
CA ALA A 41 11.86 -11.86 -15.42
C ALA A 41 10.47 -11.91 -14.76
N GLN A 42 9.79 -10.77 -14.62
CA GLN A 42 8.43 -10.70 -14.12
C GLN A 42 7.45 -11.36 -15.07
N LYS A 43 7.56 -11.11 -16.38
CA LYS A 43 6.71 -11.74 -17.40
C LYS A 43 6.85 -13.26 -17.42
N SER A 44 8.06 -13.79 -17.23
CA SER A 44 8.32 -15.23 -17.27
C SER A 44 7.98 -15.96 -15.96
N SER A 45 8.12 -15.30 -14.81
CA SER A 45 7.94 -15.94 -13.49
C SER A 45 6.62 -15.59 -12.78
N GLY A 46 5.95 -14.51 -13.18
CA GLY A 46 4.77 -13.97 -12.48
C GLY A 46 5.07 -13.34 -11.12
N ARG A 47 6.34 -13.23 -10.73
CA ARG A 47 6.75 -12.73 -9.41
C ARG A 47 6.72 -11.19 -9.34
N PRO A 48 6.53 -10.59 -8.16
CA PRO A 48 6.46 -9.12 -8.02
C PRO A 48 7.77 -8.43 -8.46
N PHE A 49 7.65 -7.28 -9.12
CA PHE A 49 8.79 -6.50 -9.63
C PHE A 49 9.81 -6.18 -8.53
N GLY A 50 9.37 -5.71 -7.36
CA GLY A 50 10.26 -5.36 -6.25
C GLY A 50 11.07 -6.56 -5.73
N VAL A 51 10.47 -7.74 -5.65
CA VAL A 51 11.16 -8.98 -5.24
C VAL A 51 12.23 -9.37 -6.26
N LEU A 52 11.93 -9.22 -7.55
CA LEU A 52 12.90 -9.48 -8.61
C LEU A 52 14.00 -8.41 -8.65
N ALA A 53 13.68 -7.15 -8.39
CA ALA A 53 14.65 -6.06 -8.30
C ALA A 53 15.66 -6.28 -7.16
N GLU A 54 15.18 -6.71 -5.98
CA GLU A 54 16.02 -7.11 -4.85
C GLU A 54 16.93 -8.29 -5.22
N GLN A 55 16.35 -9.36 -5.77
CA GLN A 55 17.11 -10.57 -6.06
C GLN A 55 18.11 -10.42 -7.21
N MET A 56 17.78 -9.64 -8.23
CA MET A 56 18.61 -9.50 -9.43
C MET A 56 19.67 -8.41 -9.29
N PHE A 57 19.41 -7.37 -8.49
CA PHE A 57 20.25 -6.17 -8.45
C PHE A 57 20.54 -5.65 -7.04
N GLY A 58 20.13 -6.35 -5.99
CA GLY A 58 20.43 -5.99 -4.61
C GLY A 58 19.75 -4.69 -4.16
N LEU A 59 18.65 -4.29 -4.81
CA LEU A 59 17.91 -3.11 -4.37
C LEU A 59 17.37 -3.34 -2.96
N SER A 60 17.63 -2.37 -2.09
CA SER A 60 17.02 -2.31 -0.77
C SER A 60 15.50 -2.18 -0.94
N PRO A 61 14.70 -3.10 -0.38
CA PRO A 61 13.24 -3.00 -0.40
C PRO A 61 12.74 -1.66 0.14
N ARG A 62 13.49 -1.09 1.11
CA ARG A 62 13.18 0.19 1.74
C ARG A 62 13.24 1.36 0.77
N ASP A 63 14.23 1.41 -0.12
CA ASP A 63 14.41 2.51 -1.07
C ASP A 63 13.36 2.45 -2.19
N VAL A 64 13.02 1.23 -2.60
CA VAL A 64 11.96 0.98 -3.58
C VAL A 64 10.60 1.42 -3.04
N GLU A 65 10.33 1.06 -1.79
CA GLU A 65 9.07 1.36 -1.11
C GLU A 65 8.93 2.84 -0.79
N GLN A 66 9.99 3.50 -0.33
CA GLN A 66 9.99 4.93 -0.06
C GLN A 66 9.72 5.72 -1.34
N ALA A 67 10.38 5.33 -2.43
CA ALA A 67 10.21 5.98 -3.72
C ALA A 67 8.81 5.85 -4.29
N TRP A 68 8.25 4.65 -4.17
CA TRP A 68 6.90 4.35 -4.58
C TRP A 68 5.86 5.07 -3.73
N ALA A 69 6.04 5.08 -2.40
CA ALA A 69 5.11 5.71 -1.47
C ALA A 69 5.01 7.22 -1.67
N GLU A 70 6.14 7.89 -1.93
CA GLU A 70 6.15 9.35 -2.17
C GLU A 70 5.38 9.73 -3.42
N GLN A 71 5.54 8.98 -4.53
CA GLN A 71 4.78 9.25 -5.75
C GLN A 71 3.30 8.85 -5.60
N PHE A 72 3.03 7.67 -5.05
CA PHE A 72 1.66 7.23 -4.83
C PHE A 72 0.91 8.19 -3.89
N ALA A 73 1.52 8.66 -2.81
CA ALA A 73 0.87 9.60 -1.90
C ALA A 73 0.56 10.97 -2.53
N HIS A 74 1.27 11.35 -3.59
CA HIS A 74 0.97 12.57 -4.36
C HIS A 74 -0.20 12.37 -5.33
N GLU A 75 -0.34 11.17 -5.92
CA GLU A 75 -1.42 10.83 -6.86
C GLU A 75 -2.70 10.31 -6.17
N ALA A 76 -2.57 9.79 -4.95
CA ALA A 76 -3.66 9.15 -4.24
C ALA A 76 -4.70 10.16 -3.75
N GLU A 77 -5.97 9.72 -3.79
CA GLU A 77 -7.09 10.46 -3.22
C GLU A 77 -6.83 10.76 -1.74
N ARG A 78 -7.09 12.01 -1.34
CA ARG A 78 -7.02 12.44 0.06
C ARG A 78 -8.40 12.41 0.69
N ILE A 79 -8.49 11.85 1.89
CA ILE A 79 -9.75 11.76 2.64
C ILE A 79 -9.57 12.24 4.08
N ASP A 80 -10.67 12.70 4.68
CA ASP A 80 -10.79 12.79 6.13
C ASP A 80 -11.48 11.52 6.66
N PRO A 81 -10.75 10.61 7.32
CA PRO A 81 -11.31 9.35 7.81
C PRO A 81 -12.25 9.54 9.01
N THR A 82 -12.33 10.74 9.59
CA THR A 82 -13.27 11.05 10.68
C THR A 82 -14.65 11.46 10.17
N ALA A 83 -14.74 11.91 8.91
CA ALA A 83 -15.97 12.33 8.25
C ALA A 83 -16.71 11.17 7.54
N VAL A 84 -16.11 9.98 7.50
CA VAL A 84 -16.64 8.80 6.79
C VAL A 84 -16.82 7.66 7.78
N VAL A 85 -17.96 6.99 7.73
CA VAL A 85 -18.23 5.78 8.54
C VAL A 85 -17.78 4.55 7.74
N PRO A 86 -16.77 3.79 8.21
CA PRO A 86 -16.36 2.56 7.55
C PRO A 86 -17.44 1.49 7.56
N GLU A 87 -17.45 0.66 6.52
CA GLU A 87 -18.31 -0.52 6.44
C GLU A 87 -17.91 -1.57 7.48
N PRO A 88 -18.86 -2.18 8.22
CA PRO A 88 -18.54 -3.20 9.22
C PRO A 88 -17.74 -4.39 8.67
N GLN A 89 -18.05 -4.82 7.43
CA GLN A 89 -17.35 -5.91 6.76
C GLN A 89 -15.88 -5.57 6.42
N ALA A 90 -15.59 -4.30 6.11
CA ALA A 90 -14.24 -3.84 5.85
C ALA A 90 -13.44 -3.80 7.16
N LEU A 91 -14.04 -3.32 8.25
CA LEU A 91 -13.40 -3.32 9.56
C LEU A 91 -13.06 -4.74 10.05
N ALA A 92 -13.88 -5.73 9.71
CA ALA A 92 -13.62 -7.12 10.08
C ALA A 92 -12.42 -7.76 9.35
N CYS A 93 -11.88 -7.12 8.30
CA CYS A 93 -10.76 -7.67 7.52
C CYS A 93 -9.42 -7.67 8.26
N ILE A 94 -9.27 -6.86 9.31
CA ILE A 94 -8.02 -6.77 10.06
C ILE A 94 -8.28 -6.74 11.56
N GLU A 95 -7.30 -7.21 12.33
CA GLU A 95 -7.36 -7.09 13.78
C GLU A 95 -6.96 -5.68 14.24
N ARG A 96 -7.51 -5.27 15.39
CA ARG A 96 -7.15 -4.02 16.07
C ARG A 96 -5.64 -3.79 16.16
N ARG A 97 -4.87 -4.82 16.53
CA ARG A 97 -3.40 -4.73 16.65
C ARG A 97 -2.75 -4.41 15.31
N GLN A 98 -3.25 -5.00 14.23
CA GLN A 98 -2.75 -4.78 12.87
C GLN A 98 -3.07 -3.35 12.41
N ALA A 99 -4.28 -2.86 12.66
CA ALA A 99 -4.68 -1.48 12.34
C ALA A 99 -3.69 -0.45 12.92
N TRP A 100 -3.32 -0.61 14.20
CA TRP A 100 -2.34 0.26 14.86
C TRP A 100 -0.90 0.00 14.42
N GLN A 101 -0.50 -1.28 14.31
CA GLN A 101 0.86 -1.66 13.93
C GLN A 101 1.22 -1.21 12.52
N PHE A 102 0.25 -1.19 11.60
CA PHE A 102 0.48 -0.81 10.20
C PHE A 102 -0.08 0.57 9.85
N ARG A 103 -0.77 1.22 10.79
CA ARG A 103 -1.45 2.52 10.63
C ARG A 103 -2.37 2.53 9.41
N VAL A 104 -3.30 1.58 9.40
CA VAL A 104 -4.30 1.42 8.34
C VAL A 104 -5.70 1.33 8.92
N LEU A 105 -6.66 1.99 8.26
CA LEU A 105 -8.07 1.90 8.55
C LEU A 105 -8.80 1.37 7.31
N PRO A 106 -9.31 0.13 7.32
CA PRO A 106 -10.20 -0.36 6.29
C PRO A 106 -11.48 0.48 6.26
N MET A 107 -11.87 0.94 5.07
CA MET A 107 -12.99 1.86 4.90
C MET A 107 -14.19 1.15 4.28
N ARG A 108 -14.02 0.49 3.14
CA ARG A 108 -15.11 -0.09 2.35
C ARG A 108 -14.58 -1.04 1.29
N PHE A 109 -15.47 -1.78 0.64
CA PHE A 109 -15.15 -2.47 -0.60
C PHE A 109 -15.61 -1.68 -1.82
N GLU A 110 -14.74 -1.53 -2.81
CA GLU A 110 -15.08 -0.96 -4.12
C GLU A 110 -14.60 -1.90 -5.22
N HIS A 111 -15.52 -2.34 -6.09
CA HIS A 111 -15.19 -3.23 -7.21
C HIS A 111 -14.42 -4.51 -6.80
N GLY A 112 -14.68 -5.02 -5.59
CA GLY A 112 -13.98 -6.19 -5.03
C GLY A 112 -12.60 -5.89 -4.43
N GLU A 113 -12.18 -4.62 -4.40
CA GLU A 113 -10.96 -4.17 -3.74
C GLU A 113 -11.28 -3.57 -2.36
N LEU A 114 -10.47 -3.89 -1.34
CA LEU A 114 -10.59 -3.27 -0.03
C LEU A 114 -9.92 -1.88 -0.05
N VAL A 115 -10.70 -0.83 0.14
CA VAL A 115 -10.19 0.54 0.28
C VAL A 115 -9.68 0.75 1.71
N MET A 116 -8.41 1.13 1.86
CA MET A 116 -7.75 1.38 3.13
C MET A 116 -7.21 2.81 3.21
N ALA A 117 -7.54 3.51 4.30
CA ALA A 117 -6.94 4.79 4.62
C ALA A 117 -5.61 4.60 5.37
N THR A 118 -4.59 5.36 4.99
CA THR A 118 -3.30 5.42 5.69
C THR A 118 -2.67 6.80 5.52
N ASP A 119 -1.58 7.09 6.22
CA ASP A 119 -0.81 8.33 6.03
C ASP A 119 0.38 8.09 5.10
N ALA A 120 0.89 9.15 4.46
CA ALA A 120 1.97 9.06 3.48
C ALA A 120 3.25 8.40 4.05
N VAL A 121 3.55 8.63 5.34
CA VAL A 121 4.71 8.06 6.02
C VAL A 121 4.55 6.55 6.24
N SER A 122 3.32 6.10 6.52
CA SER A 122 3.01 4.70 6.83
C SER A 122 2.65 3.87 5.61
N LEU A 123 2.30 4.51 4.50
CA LEU A 123 1.89 3.87 3.25
C LEU A 123 2.81 2.72 2.79
N PRO A 124 4.15 2.83 2.75
CA PRO A 124 4.98 1.71 2.28
C PRO A 124 4.87 0.49 3.20
N ARG A 125 4.76 0.71 4.51
CA ARG A 125 4.52 -0.34 5.49
C ARG A 125 3.11 -0.93 5.36
N ALA A 126 2.11 -0.09 5.13
CA ALA A 126 0.72 -0.50 4.93
C ALA A 126 0.58 -1.41 3.70
N MET A 127 1.27 -1.08 2.62
CA MET A 127 1.35 -1.85 1.39
C MET A 127 1.92 -3.25 1.59
N ARG A 128 3.04 -3.35 2.31
CA ARG A 128 3.63 -4.66 2.67
C ARG A 128 2.63 -5.53 3.42
N PHE A 129 1.93 -4.93 4.38
CA PHE A 129 0.92 -5.63 5.16
C PHE A 129 -0.23 -6.14 4.28
N ALA A 130 -0.74 -5.30 3.37
CA ALA A 130 -1.81 -5.68 2.44
C ALA A 130 -1.41 -6.87 1.56
N GLY A 131 -0.23 -6.80 0.92
CA GLY A 131 0.23 -7.83 0.00
C GLY A 131 0.51 -9.20 0.63
N TRP A 132 0.63 -9.28 1.97
CA TRP A 132 0.99 -10.51 2.69
C TRP A 132 -0.17 -11.13 3.47
N ARG A 133 -1.16 -10.33 3.89
CA ARG A 133 -2.20 -10.78 4.83
C ARG A 133 -3.64 -10.54 4.38
N VAL A 134 -3.87 -9.60 3.46
CA VAL A 134 -5.23 -9.30 3.01
C VAL A 134 -5.48 -10.13 1.75
N GLY A 135 -6.34 -11.15 1.84
CA GLY A 135 -6.70 -12.05 0.74
C GLY A 135 -7.51 -11.38 -0.39
N ALA A 136 -7.55 -10.05 -0.45
CA ALA A 136 -8.24 -9.24 -1.44
C ALA A 136 -7.31 -8.13 -1.95
N PRO A 137 -7.41 -7.72 -3.24
CA PRO A 137 -6.67 -6.56 -3.74
C PRO A 137 -7.02 -5.33 -2.89
N CYS A 138 -6.03 -4.53 -2.52
CA CYS A 138 -6.24 -3.36 -1.68
C CYS A 138 -5.96 -2.08 -2.46
N TRP A 139 -6.82 -1.09 -2.28
CA TRP A 139 -6.62 0.28 -2.76
C TRP A 139 -6.34 1.19 -1.58
N PHE A 140 -5.41 2.14 -1.72
CA PHE A 140 -5.04 3.05 -0.65
C PHE A 140 -5.47 4.48 -0.93
N VAL A 141 -6.00 5.13 0.11
CA VAL A 141 -6.29 6.56 0.15
C VAL A 141 -5.48 7.21 1.27
N ILE A 142 -5.12 8.48 1.11
CA ILE A 142 -4.24 9.20 2.02
C ILE A 142 -5.05 10.04 2.99
N ALA A 143 -4.78 9.88 4.27
CA ALA A 143 -5.31 10.69 5.35
C ALA A 143 -4.18 11.43 6.05
N ASP A 144 -4.50 12.59 6.63
CA ASP A 144 -3.55 13.28 7.49
C ASP A 144 -3.35 12.49 8.81
N PRO A 145 -2.14 12.54 9.41
CA PRO A 145 -1.78 11.65 10.52
C PRO A 145 -2.66 11.77 11.77
N GLU A 146 -3.12 12.97 12.10
CA GLU A 146 -3.98 13.24 13.26
C GLU A 146 -5.42 12.75 13.04
N PRO A 147 -6.12 13.13 11.96
CA PRO A 147 -7.42 12.55 11.62
C PRO A 147 -7.41 11.02 11.56
N LEU A 148 -6.37 10.43 10.96
CA LEU A 148 -6.22 8.97 10.92
C LEU A 148 -6.10 8.36 12.33
N SER A 149 -5.32 8.98 13.21
CA SER A 149 -5.15 8.51 14.59
C SER A 149 -6.45 8.62 15.38
N THR A 150 -7.24 9.67 15.14
CA THR A 150 -8.57 9.84 15.74
C THR A 150 -9.54 8.77 15.25
N ALA A 151 -9.62 8.52 13.95
CA ALA A 151 -10.47 7.47 13.41
C ALA A 151 -10.07 6.08 13.93
N LEU A 152 -8.77 5.77 14.01
CA LEU A 152 -8.26 4.52 14.58
C LEU A 152 -8.67 4.34 16.06
N ARG A 153 -8.68 5.41 16.87
CA ARG A 153 -9.18 5.34 18.26
C ARG A 153 -10.67 5.00 18.31
N THR A 154 -11.46 5.56 17.40
CA THR A 154 -12.90 5.35 17.33
C THR A 154 -13.23 3.92 16.92
N PHE A 155 -12.65 3.42 15.83
CA PHE A 155 -13.03 2.14 15.24
C PHE A 155 -12.21 0.95 15.78
N TYR A 156 -10.99 1.20 16.27
CA TYR A 156 -10.09 0.19 16.84
C TYR A 156 -9.53 0.64 18.21
N PRO A 157 -10.40 0.87 19.21
CA PRO A 157 -9.96 1.41 20.51
C PRO A 157 -8.95 0.47 21.18
N MET A 158 -7.76 0.99 21.51
CA MET A 158 -6.69 0.26 22.19
C MET A 158 -6.32 0.96 23.50
N PRO A 159 -6.62 0.38 24.67
CA PRO A 159 -6.26 0.97 25.96
C PRO A 159 -4.74 1.11 26.10
N GLY A 160 -4.28 2.28 26.57
CA GLY A 160 -2.86 2.53 26.88
C GLY A 160 -1.97 2.92 25.69
N PHE A 161 -2.51 3.09 24.49
CA PHE A 161 -1.72 3.42 23.30
C PHE A 161 -1.83 4.91 22.91
N GLN A 162 -0.76 5.69 23.11
CA GLN A 162 -0.69 7.11 22.72
C GLN A 162 0.06 7.27 21.38
N PRO A 163 -0.43 8.06 20.40
CA PRO A 163 0.18 8.19 19.06
C PRO A 163 1.65 8.62 19.07
N GLY A 164 2.04 9.47 20.03
CA GLY A 164 3.42 9.93 20.19
C GLY A 164 4.40 8.81 20.55
N GLN A 165 3.94 7.77 21.26
CA GLN A 165 4.76 6.61 21.59
C GLN A 165 5.00 5.73 20.36
N LEU A 166 4.02 5.59 19.47
CA LEU A 166 4.22 4.87 18.21
C LEU A 166 5.16 5.62 17.27
N GLN A 167 5.03 6.95 17.16
CA GLN A 167 5.97 7.74 16.34
C GLN A 167 7.40 7.67 16.87
N ALA A 168 7.59 7.68 18.20
CA ALA A 168 8.90 7.49 18.82
C ALA A 168 9.47 6.09 18.58
N LEU A 169 8.65 5.04 18.72
CA LEU A 169 9.05 3.65 18.45
C LEU A 169 9.36 3.41 16.96
N LEU A 170 8.59 4.03 16.05
CA LEU A 170 8.83 3.95 14.60
C LEU A 170 10.08 4.71 14.19
N ARG A 171 10.37 5.87 14.80
CA ARG A 171 11.66 6.56 14.60
C ARG A 171 12.84 5.74 15.11
N GLN A 172 12.70 5.05 16.24
CA GLN A 172 13.75 4.17 16.78
C GLN A 172 13.99 2.91 15.94
N ALA A 173 12.97 2.37 15.27
CA ALA A 173 13.10 1.23 14.36
C ALA A 173 13.61 1.59 12.95
N MET A 174 13.81 2.89 12.68
CA MET A 174 14.28 3.41 11.39
C MET A 174 15.76 3.82 11.38
N ASN A 175 16.43 3.76 12.53
CA ASN A 175 17.90 3.78 12.71
C ASN A 175 18.43 2.35 12.81
#